data_AF-A0A949KKH3-F1
#
_entry.id   AF-A0A949KKH3-F1
#
_cell.length_a   1.000
_cell.length_b   1.000
_cell.length_c   1.000
_cell.angle_alpha   90.00
_cell.angle_beta   90.00
_cell.angle_gamma   90.00
#
_symmetry.space_group_name_H-M   'P 1'
#
loop_
_entity.id
_entity.type
_entity.pdbx_description
1 polymer ?
#
loop_
_entity_poly.entity_id
_entity_poly.type
_entity_poly.pdbx_seq_one_letter_code
_entity_poly.pdbx_strand_id
1 'polypeptide(L)'
;MTGLKKFAANRACLLVLLALLGLYLSAPARAADVQEAKAQAQSLHWLQLLGKGDYVAAYELCAPVLQKSTTPAEWQKLMSELAAKTGPSKGRKLLHSRPAKDLPGAPKGDYYLLVYEPNFNKLPKLLEQVAMLKGGDGQWRVAGYYLK
;
A
#
# COMPACT_ATOMS: atom_id res chain seq x y z
N MET A 1 -29.18 -57.15 -35.17
CA MET A 1 -30.17 -56.05 -35.07
C MET A 1 -30.20 -55.60 -33.62
N THR A 2 -29.30 -54.71 -33.21
CA THR A 2 -29.50 -53.24 -33.09
C THR A 2 -30.58 -52.86 -32.08
N GLY A 3 -30.21 -52.20 -30.98
CA GLY A 3 -31.19 -51.75 -29.97
C GLY A 3 -30.63 -51.08 -28.73
N LEU A 4 -29.88 -49.99 -28.92
CA LEU A 4 -29.27 -49.11 -27.92
C LEU A 4 -30.26 -48.64 -26.83
N LYS A 5 -30.10 -49.05 -25.57
CA LYS A 5 -30.73 -48.37 -24.42
C LYS A 5 -29.81 -47.28 -23.89
N LYS A 6 -30.35 -46.06 -23.90
CA LYS A 6 -29.67 -44.77 -23.76
C LYS A 6 -29.06 -44.60 -22.35
N PHE A 7 -27.77 -44.28 -22.31
CA PHE A 7 -27.07 -43.74 -21.14
C PHE A 7 -27.65 -42.36 -20.78
N ALA A 8 -28.65 -42.34 -19.92
CA ALA A 8 -29.22 -41.12 -19.33
C ALA A 8 -29.06 -41.18 -17.81
N ALA A 9 -27.83 -41.08 -17.32
CA ALA A 9 -27.57 -40.91 -15.88
C ALA A 9 -26.26 -40.16 -15.56
N ASN A 10 -25.27 -40.15 -16.45
CA ASN A 10 -23.94 -39.62 -16.13
C ASN A 10 -23.66 -38.16 -16.50
N ARG A 11 -24.63 -37.42 -17.06
CA ARG A 11 -24.40 -36.02 -17.49
C ARG A 11 -24.73 -34.99 -16.41
N ALA A 12 -25.57 -35.34 -15.44
CA ALA A 12 -25.95 -34.42 -14.35
C ALA A 12 -24.83 -34.25 -13.32
N CYS A 13 -24.15 -35.33 -12.91
CA CYS A 13 -23.02 -35.23 -11.96
C CYS A 13 -21.80 -34.52 -12.55
N LEU A 14 -21.54 -34.67 -13.85
CA LEU A 14 -20.37 -34.05 -14.49
C LEU A 14 -20.53 -32.52 -14.63
N LEU A 15 -21.78 -32.03 -14.79
CA LEU A 15 -22.07 -30.60 -14.89
C LEU A 15 -22.07 -29.90 -13.51
N VAL A 16 -22.42 -30.61 -12.43
CA VAL A 16 -22.36 -30.04 -11.06
C VAL A 16 -20.91 -29.94 -10.55
N LEU A 17 -20.01 -30.86 -10.94
CA LEU A 17 -18.59 -30.78 -10.58
C LEU A 17 -17.82 -29.66 -11.31
N LEU A 18 -18.20 -29.31 -12.54
CA LEU A 18 -17.60 -28.20 -13.29
C LEU A 18 -18.06 -26.82 -12.78
N ALA A 19 -19.27 -26.71 -12.23
CA ALA A 19 -19.76 -25.48 -11.62
C ALA A 19 -19.09 -25.17 -10.26
N LEU A 20 -18.61 -26.18 -9.54
CA LEU A 20 -17.87 -26.02 -8.28
C LEU A 20 -16.37 -25.76 -8.48
N LEU A 21 -15.81 -26.09 -9.65
CA LEU A 21 -14.39 -25.84 -9.97
C LEU A 21 -14.14 -24.44 -10.55
N GLY A 22 -15.18 -23.76 -11.04
CA GLY A 22 -15.10 -22.41 -11.62
C GLY A 22 -14.96 -21.26 -10.61
N LEU A 23 -15.05 -21.53 -9.31
CA LEU A 23 -15.07 -20.51 -8.25
C LEU A 23 -13.69 -20.14 -7.67
N TYR A 24 -12.60 -20.75 -8.16
CA TYR A 24 -11.27 -20.60 -7.52
C TYR A 24 -10.24 -19.74 -8.28
N LEU A 25 -10.54 -19.20 -9.47
CA LEU A 25 -9.53 -18.51 -10.28
C LEU A 25 -9.40 -16.99 -10.08
N SER A 26 -10.17 -16.36 -9.19
CA SER A 26 -10.17 -14.88 -9.01
C SER A 26 -9.48 -14.36 -7.73
N ALA A 27 -8.80 -15.22 -6.96
CA ALA A 27 -8.20 -14.85 -5.67
C ALA A 27 -7.00 -13.87 -5.71
N PRO A 28 -6.04 -13.93 -6.67
CA PRO A 28 -4.80 -13.16 -6.53
C PRO A 28 -4.98 -11.66 -6.75
N ALA A 29 -5.82 -11.26 -7.71
CA ALA A 29 -6.10 -9.84 -7.97
C ALA A 29 -6.79 -9.18 -6.77
N ARG A 30 -7.80 -9.84 -6.20
CA ARG A 30 -8.56 -9.29 -5.08
C ARG A 30 -7.74 -9.18 -3.79
N ALA A 31 -6.80 -10.09 -3.57
CA ALA A 31 -5.88 -10.00 -2.44
C ALA A 31 -4.87 -8.85 -2.60
N ALA A 32 -4.38 -8.62 -3.81
CA ALA A 32 -3.48 -7.49 -4.11
C ALA A 32 -4.19 -6.15 -3.86
N ASP A 33 -5.42 -6.00 -4.34
CA ASP A 33 -6.24 -4.79 -4.16
C ASP A 33 -6.46 -4.46 -2.67
N VAL A 34 -6.76 -5.48 -1.85
CA VAL A 34 -6.95 -5.32 -0.40
C VAL A 34 -5.65 -4.87 0.27
N GLN A 35 -4.51 -5.43 -0.13
CA GLN A 35 -3.22 -5.07 0.44
C GLN A 35 -2.80 -3.66 0.05
N GLU A 36 -3.08 -3.25 -1.18
CA GLU A 36 -2.86 -1.89 -1.67
C GLU A 36 -3.70 -0.89 -0.86
N ALA A 37 -5.00 -1.14 -0.72
CA ALA A 37 -5.90 -0.28 0.02
C ALA A 37 -5.46 -0.09 1.48
N LYS A 38 -4.99 -1.17 2.13
CA LYS A 38 -4.43 -1.08 3.50
C LYS A 38 -3.15 -0.25 3.55
N ALA A 39 -2.24 -0.43 2.60
CA ALA A 39 -1.00 0.35 2.54
C ALA A 39 -1.29 1.84 2.30
N GLN A 40 -2.21 2.14 1.38
CA GLN A 40 -2.66 3.50 1.09
C GLN A 40 -3.34 4.14 2.31
N ALA A 41 -4.27 3.45 2.97
CA ALA A 41 -4.95 3.97 4.15
C ALA A 41 -3.96 4.35 5.26
N GLN A 42 -2.98 3.48 5.53
CA GLN A 42 -1.94 3.76 6.52
C GLN A 42 -1.02 4.91 6.10
N SER A 43 -0.65 5.00 4.82
CA SER A 43 0.13 6.11 4.28
C SER A 43 -0.60 7.44 4.44
N LEU A 44 -1.90 7.49 4.14
CA LEU A 44 -2.72 8.69 4.30
C LEU A 44 -2.87 9.09 5.77
N HIS A 45 -3.08 8.12 6.66
CA HIS A 45 -3.12 8.38 8.10
C HIS A 45 -1.81 9.01 8.59
N TRP A 46 -0.67 8.44 8.20
CA TRP A 46 0.64 8.98 8.52
C TRP A 46 0.86 10.41 7.94
N LEU A 47 0.47 10.65 6.69
CA LEU A 47 0.55 11.97 6.05
C LEU A 47 -0.37 13.02 6.71
N GLN A 48 -1.48 12.59 7.31
CA GLN A 48 -2.35 13.46 8.10
C GLN A 48 -1.70 13.86 9.43
N LEU A 49 -0.98 12.95 10.10
CA LEU A 49 -0.22 13.29 11.31
C LEU A 49 0.85 14.34 11.02
N LEU A 50 1.61 14.17 9.93
CA LEU A 50 2.55 15.20 9.47
C LEU A 50 1.86 16.55 9.20
N GLY A 51 0.71 16.53 8.52
CA GLY A 51 -0.05 17.75 8.23
C GLY A 51 -0.57 18.48 9.48
N LYS A 52 -0.79 17.75 10.58
CA LYS A 52 -1.18 18.30 11.89
C LYS A 52 0.00 18.72 12.76
N GLY A 53 1.23 18.46 12.33
CA GLY A 53 2.43 18.70 13.13
C GLY A 53 2.70 17.64 14.19
N ASP A 54 1.97 16.52 14.17
CA ASP A 54 2.18 15.41 15.12
C ASP A 54 3.30 14.49 14.62
N TYR A 55 4.52 15.02 14.68
CA TYR A 55 5.70 14.34 14.15
C TYR A 55 6.11 13.13 14.99
N VAL A 56 5.77 13.12 16.29
CA VAL A 56 6.06 12.00 17.19
C VAL A 56 5.20 10.80 16.81
N ALA A 57 3.87 10.97 16.71
CA ALA A 57 3.00 9.87 16.28
C ALA A 57 3.33 9.41 14.86
N ALA A 58 3.66 10.34 13.95
CA ALA A 58 4.11 9.98 12.61
C ALA A 58 5.39 9.12 12.63
N TYR A 59 6.34 9.42 13.52
CA TYR A 59 7.57 8.66 13.68
C TYR A 59 7.32 7.23 14.19
N GLU A 60 6.37 7.04 15.11
CA GLU A 60 6.02 5.73 15.66
C GLU A 60 5.43 4.78 14.61
N LEU A 61 4.76 5.32 13.58
CA LEU A 61 4.21 4.56 12.46
C LEU A 61 5.24 4.24 11.35
N CYS A 62 6.48 4.70 11.51
CA CYS A 62 7.56 4.35 10.61
C CYS A 62 8.05 2.92 10.83
N ALA A 63 8.57 2.30 9.78
CA ALA A 63 9.19 1.00 9.85
C ALA A 63 10.56 1.10 10.58
N PRO A 64 11.07 0.01 11.17
CA PRO A 64 12.35 0.03 11.89
C PRO A 64 13.54 0.54 11.07
N VAL A 65 13.51 0.38 9.73
CA VAL A 65 14.56 0.91 8.85
C VAL A 65 14.66 2.44 8.91
N LEU A 66 13.52 3.14 8.92
CA LEU A 66 13.50 4.60 9.01
C LEU A 66 13.77 5.05 10.45
N GLN A 67 13.22 4.37 11.45
CA GLN A 67 13.48 4.68 12.86
C GLN A 67 14.95 4.46 13.27
N LYS A 68 15.70 3.64 12.53
CA LYS A 68 17.15 3.47 12.74
C LYS A 68 18.00 4.50 11.99
N SER A 69 17.44 5.18 10.99
CA SER A 69 18.19 6.15 10.18
C SER A 69 18.16 7.57 10.73
N THR A 70 17.34 7.85 11.75
CA THR A 70 17.21 9.17 12.37
C THR A 70 16.75 8.99 13.82
N THR A 71 17.09 9.93 14.69
CA THR A 71 16.48 9.99 16.03
C THR A 71 15.10 10.68 15.98
N PRO A 72 14.22 10.48 16.99
CA PRO A 72 12.96 11.21 17.08
C PRO A 72 13.12 12.74 17.07
N ALA A 73 14.17 13.25 17.73
CA ALA A 73 14.45 14.69 17.79
C ALA A 73 14.87 15.24 16.41
N GLU A 74 15.76 14.55 15.71
CA GLU A 74 16.16 14.92 14.35
C GLU A 74 14.98 14.81 13.37
N TRP A 75 14.14 13.79 13.53
CA TRP A 75 12.93 13.63 12.74
C TRP A 75 11.97 14.80 12.92
N GLN A 76 11.70 15.17 14.18
CA GLN A 76 10.84 16.30 14.51
C GLN A 76 11.38 17.59 13.90
N LYS A 77 12.69 17.83 14.01
CA LYS A 77 13.36 18.98 13.40
C LYS A 77 13.21 18.98 11.88
N LEU A 78 13.54 17.87 11.22
CA LEU A 78 13.47 17.73 9.76
C LEU A 78 12.05 17.96 9.24
N MET A 79 11.05 17.33 9.85
CA MET A 79 9.65 17.48 9.44
C MET A 79 9.12 18.90 9.69
N SER A 80 9.55 19.54 10.78
CA SER A 80 9.20 20.95 11.05
C SER A 80 9.78 21.90 10.00
N GLU A 81 11.05 21.73 9.64
CA GLU A 81 11.69 22.52 8.57
C GLU A 81 11.04 22.27 7.21
N LEU A 82 10.64 21.02 6.94
CA LEU A 82 9.92 20.66 5.72
C LEU A 82 8.55 21.33 5.64
N ALA A 83 7.80 21.32 6.74
CA ALA A 83 6.51 22.00 6.84
C ALA A 83 6.65 23.52 6.66
N ALA A 84 7.72 24.13 7.19
CA ALA A 84 7.99 25.55 6.98
C ALA A 84 8.24 25.90 5.50
N LYS A 85 8.93 25.02 4.77
CA LYS A 85 9.23 25.17 3.33
C LYS A 85 8.03 24.94 2.43
N THR A 86 7.27 23.87 2.67
CA THR A 86 6.14 23.44 1.83
C THR A 86 4.84 24.19 2.17
N GLY A 87 4.67 24.57 3.43
CA GLY A 87 3.37 24.94 4.00
C GLY A 87 2.48 23.71 4.20
N PRO A 88 1.36 23.83 4.95
CA PRO A 88 0.44 22.72 5.13
C PRO A 88 -0.17 22.32 3.78
N SER A 89 -0.31 21.01 3.56
CA SER A 89 -1.08 20.47 2.43
C SER A 89 -2.58 20.62 2.71
N LYS A 90 -3.33 21.15 1.74
CA LYS A 90 -4.81 21.24 1.81
C LYS A 90 -5.52 19.97 1.34
N GLY A 91 -4.77 18.97 0.89
CA GLY A 91 -5.31 17.75 0.32
C GLY A 91 -4.27 17.05 -0.53
N ARG A 92 -4.52 15.76 -0.79
CA ARG A 92 -3.60 14.91 -1.56
C ARG A 92 -4.40 14.06 -2.51
N LYS A 93 -4.00 14.05 -3.77
CA LYS A 93 -4.53 13.12 -4.77
C LYS A 93 -3.54 11.99 -4.96
N LEU A 94 -3.98 10.73 -4.80
CA LEU A 94 -3.14 9.60 -5.20
C LEU A 94 -2.99 9.61 -6.72
N LEU A 95 -1.75 9.66 -7.21
CA LEU A 95 -1.46 9.58 -8.64
C LEU A 95 -1.28 8.14 -9.09
N HIS A 96 -0.51 7.37 -8.33
CA HIS A 96 -0.35 5.95 -8.57
C HIS A 96 0.06 5.21 -7.29
N SER A 97 -0.22 3.92 -7.28
CA SER A 97 0.30 2.96 -6.33
C SER A 97 0.90 1.80 -7.11
N ARG A 98 2.04 1.28 -6.68
CA ARG A 98 2.61 0.09 -7.29
C ARG A 98 3.21 -0.84 -6.25
N PRO A 99 2.98 -2.16 -6.36
CA PRO A 99 3.71 -3.12 -5.55
C PRO A 99 5.18 -3.14 -5.98
N ALA A 100 6.05 -3.40 -5.03
CA ALA A 100 7.46 -3.66 -5.27
C ALA A 100 7.96 -4.72 -4.27
N LYS A 101 9.09 -5.35 -4.59
CA LYS A 101 9.70 -6.37 -3.74
C LYS A 101 11.21 -6.22 -3.75
N ASP A 102 11.83 -6.40 -2.59
CA ASP A 102 13.29 -6.43 -2.41
C ASP A 102 14.00 -5.27 -3.14
N LEU A 103 13.56 -4.05 -2.86
CA LEU A 103 14.09 -2.85 -3.49
C LEU A 103 15.62 -2.74 -3.28
N PRO A 104 16.41 -2.38 -4.31
CA PRO A 104 17.85 -2.23 -4.18
C PRO A 104 18.22 -1.25 -3.05
N GLY A 105 19.09 -1.70 -2.13
CA GLY A 105 19.55 -0.88 -1.00
C GLY A 105 18.54 -0.70 0.14
N ALA A 106 17.36 -1.31 0.05
CA ALA A 106 16.37 -1.35 1.14
C ALA A 106 16.32 -2.74 1.78
N PRO A 107 15.69 -2.90 2.96
CA PRO A 107 15.38 -4.21 3.52
C PRO A 107 14.63 -5.10 2.52
N LYS A 108 14.81 -6.42 2.65
CA LYS A 108 13.96 -7.36 1.92
C LYS A 108 12.54 -7.30 2.44
N GLY A 109 11.56 -7.48 1.55
CA GLY A 109 10.15 -7.44 1.91
C GLY A 109 9.23 -7.01 0.78
N ASP A 110 7.94 -7.07 1.06
CA ASP A 110 6.90 -6.58 0.17
C ASP A 110 6.64 -5.10 0.45
N TYR A 111 6.60 -4.31 -0.62
CA TYR A 111 6.45 -2.87 -0.59
C TYR A 111 5.25 -2.41 -1.39
N TYR A 112 4.68 -1.28 -1.00
CA TYR A 112 3.93 -0.41 -1.89
C TYR A 112 4.62 0.94 -2.01
N LEU A 113 4.73 1.43 -3.23
CA LEU A 113 5.25 2.77 -3.52
C LEU A 113 4.08 3.64 -3.98
N LEU A 114 3.68 4.55 -3.10
CA LEU A 114 2.54 5.45 -3.27
C LEU A 114 3.06 6.83 -3.65
N VAL A 115 2.54 7.43 -4.72
CA VAL A 115 2.86 8.81 -5.08
C VAL A 115 1.60 9.65 -5.06
N TYR A 116 1.70 10.78 -4.36
CA TYR A 116 0.65 11.76 -4.22
C TYR A 116 1.05 13.07 -4.86
N GLU A 117 0.04 13.75 -5.40
CA GLU A 117 0.07 15.17 -5.73
C GLU A 117 -0.52 15.94 -4.54
N PRO A 118 0.31 16.54 -3.68
CA PRO A 118 -0.12 17.40 -2.59
C PRO A 118 -0.52 18.79 -3.09
N ASN A 119 -1.59 19.34 -2.52
CA ASN A 119 -1.92 20.74 -2.66
C ASN A 119 -1.17 21.58 -1.61
N PHE A 120 0.16 21.70 -1.79
CA PHE A 120 1.01 22.56 -0.97
C PHE A 120 0.89 24.03 -1.40
N ASN A 121 0.76 24.92 -0.43
CA ASN A 121 0.60 26.35 -0.72
C ASN A 121 1.90 27.01 -1.24
N LYS A 122 3.09 26.52 -0.83
CA LYS A 122 4.38 27.14 -1.21
C LYS A 122 5.09 26.40 -2.35
N LEU A 123 4.82 25.11 -2.53
CA LEU A 123 5.50 24.26 -3.52
C LEU A 123 4.47 23.39 -4.30
N PRO A 124 3.64 23.99 -5.17
CA PRO A 124 2.48 23.32 -5.76
C PRO A 124 2.82 22.25 -6.82
N LYS A 125 4.08 22.11 -7.23
CA LYS A 125 4.52 21.13 -8.24
C LYS A 125 5.26 19.92 -7.65
N LEU A 126 5.40 19.88 -6.34
CA LEU A 126 6.15 18.86 -5.64
C LEU A 126 5.34 17.57 -5.54
N LEU A 127 5.96 16.41 -5.72
CA LEU A 127 5.32 15.12 -5.51
C LEU A 127 5.76 14.50 -4.19
N GLU A 128 4.83 13.91 -3.45
CA GLU A 128 5.11 13.12 -2.25
C GLU A 128 5.16 11.64 -2.62
N GLN A 129 6.32 10.99 -2.47
CA GLN A 129 6.42 9.53 -2.55
C GLN A 129 6.55 8.92 -1.15
N VAL A 130 5.67 7.98 -0.83
CA VAL A 130 5.71 7.19 0.41
C VAL A 130 5.99 5.73 0.07
N ALA A 131 7.06 5.18 0.65
CA ALA A 131 7.36 3.76 0.58
C ALA A 131 6.81 3.04 1.81
N MET A 132 5.83 2.18 1.62
CA MET A 132 5.24 1.34 2.67
C MET A 132 5.90 -0.03 2.65
N LEU A 133 6.40 -0.50 3.79
CA LEU A 133 6.93 -1.85 3.99
C LEU A 133 5.94 -2.66 4.83
N LYS A 134 5.64 -3.89 4.40
CA LYS A 134 4.86 -4.83 5.19
C LYS A 134 5.74 -5.48 6.27
N GLY A 135 5.38 -5.29 7.52
CA GLY A 135 6.00 -5.96 8.66
C GLY A 135 5.65 -7.46 8.69
N GLY A 136 6.43 -8.23 9.46
CA GLY A 136 6.16 -9.66 9.69
C GLY A 136 4.83 -9.91 10.41
N ASP A 137 4.30 -8.90 11.10
CA ASP A 137 2.97 -8.86 11.71
C ASP A 137 1.84 -8.51 10.72
N GLY A 138 2.18 -8.35 9.43
CA GLY A 138 1.24 -8.01 8.37
C GLY A 138 0.81 -6.54 8.31
N GLN A 139 1.30 -5.69 9.23
CA GLN A 139 1.00 -4.26 9.24
C GLN A 139 1.90 -3.50 8.27
N TRP A 140 1.33 -2.51 7.58
CA TRP A 140 2.09 -1.61 6.72
C TRP A 140 2.70 -0.49 7.56
N ARG A 141 3.96 -0.14 7.33
CA ARG A 141 4.66 0.96 8.01
C ARG A 141 5.50 1.77 7.02
N VAL A 142 5.74 3.03 7.32
CA VAL A 142 6.49 3.93 6.42
C VAL A 142 7.97 3.61 6.48
N ALA A 143 8.53 3.05 5.41
CA ALA A 143 9.95 2.76 5.28
C ALA A 143 10.75 3.90 4.64
N GLY A 144 10.08 4.83 3.97
CA GLY A 144 10.73 5.98 3.35
C GLY A 144 9.74 7.02 2.88
N TYR A 145 10.17 8.27 2.85
CA TYR A 145 9.39 9.42 2.41
C TYR A 145 10.28 10.38 1.63
N TYR A 146 9.81 10.79 0.45
CA TYR A 146 10.59 11.61 -0.48
C TYR A 146 9.70 12.69 -1.09
N LEU A 147 10.24 13.90 -1.17
CA LEU A 147 9.69 14.95 -2.00
C LEU A 147 10.47 14.98 -3.33
N LYS A 148 9.75 14.96 -4.45
CA LYS A 148 10.31 14.99 -5.80
C LYS A 148 9.90 16.26 -6.55
#